data_AF-A0AAV2E0P7-F1
#
_entry.id   AF-A0AAV2E0P7-F1
#
_cell.length_a   1.000
_cell.length_b   1.000
_cell.length_c   1.000
_cell.angle_alpha   90.00
_cell.angle_beta   90.00
_cell.angle_gamma   90.00
#
_symmetry.space_group_name_H-M   'P 1'
#
loop_
_entity.id
_entity.type
_entity.pdbx_description
1 polymer ?
#
loop_
_entity_poly.entity_id
_entity_poly.type
_entity_poly.pdbx_seq_one_letter_code
_entity_poly.pdbx_strand_id
1 'polypeptide(L)'
;MATVTIGVDTFEAGASILHPKNLHAVNFTELLKLNRKLPSSSDDSMSLGIWDGGKFVLKTVTVDSEYPFVQKIVSWANSQYIFLRYGFSLLKMDSFVETTVDKFLKYYERTEERPIFASVEETPKT
;
A
#
# COMPACT_ATOMS: atom_id res chain seq x y z
N MET A 1 5.87 3.86 -19.65
CA MET A 1 4.70 4.07 -18.77
C MET A 1 3.50 4.24 -19.68
N ALA A 2 2.38 3.58 -19.39
CA ALA A 2 1.16 3.70 -20.20
C ALA A 2 0.17 4.58 -19.41
N THR A 3 -0.19 5.72 -19.99
CA THR A 3 -1.21 6.61 -19.44
C THR A 3 -2.50 6.44 -20.22
N VAL A 4 -3.62 6.61 -19.52
CA VAL A 4 -4.96 6.59 -20.09
C VAL A 4 -5.65 7.88 -19.66
N THR A 5 -6.22 8.58 -20.63
CA THR A 5 -7.02 9.79 -20.38
C THR A 5 -8.47 9.38 -20.12
N ILE A 6 -9.01 9.78 -18.98
CA ILE A 6 -10.41 9.56 -18.61
C ILE A 6 -11.01 10.93 -18.31
N GLY A 7 -11.88 11.42 -19.18
CA GLY A 7 -12.41 12.78 -19.09
C GLY A 7 -11.32 13.82 -19.38
N VAL A 8 -11.10 14.74 -18.44
CA VAL A 8 -10.09 15.82 -18.54
C VAL A 8 -8.76 15.39 -17.91
N ASP A 9 -8.78 14.34 -17.11
CA ASP A 9 -7.63 13.90 -16.31
C ASP A 9 -6.88 12.77 -17.01
N THR A 10 -5.55 12.78 -16.85
CA THR A 10 -4.67 11.72 -17.35
C THR A 10 -4.18 10.88 -16.20
N PHE A 11 -4.51 9.59 -16.23
CA PHE A 11 -4.17 8.63 -15.20
C PHE A 11 -3.13 7.64 -15.72
N GLU A 12 -2.34 7.08 -14.82
CA GLU A 12 -1.45 5.99 -15.15
C GLU A 12 -2.18 4.65 -15.07
N ALA A 13 -2.10 3.86 -16.13
CA ALA A 13 -2.77 2.56 -16.24
C ALA A 13 -1.86 1.38 -15.89
N GLY A 14 -0.73 1.64 -15.22
CA GLY A 14 0.29 0.64 -14.92
C GLY A 14 1.18 1.05 -13.74
N ALA A 15 2.50 0.96 -13.93
CA ALA A 15 3.48 1.11 -12.85
C ALA A 15 3.72 2.58 -12.43
N SER A 16 2.87 3.11 -11.55
CA SER A 16 2.93 4.50 -11.08
C SER A 16 3.71 4.74 -9.78
N ILE A 17 3.88 3.70 -8.96
CA ILE A 17 4.52 3.82 -7.64
C ILE A 17 5.95 3.30 -7.70
N LEU A 18 6.90 4.19 -7.44
CA LEU A 18 8.31 3.84 -7.30
C LEU A 18 8.67 3.63 -5.82
N HIS A 19 8.87 2.37 -5.43
CA HIS A 19 9.25 2.03 -4.06
C HIS A 19 10.71 2.45 -3.76
N PRO A 20 10.99 3.15 -2.65
CA PRO A 20 12.33 3.71 -2.38
C PRO A 20 13.41 2.63 -2.20
N LYS A 21 13.06 1.41 -1.78
CA LYS A 21 14.00 0.28 -1.69
C LYS A 21 14.37 -0.34 -3.06
N ASN A 22 13.69 0.02 -4.15
CA ASN A 22 14.07 -0.44 -5.49
C ASN A 22 15.13 0.51 -6.07
N LEU A 23 16.40 0.30 -5.67
CA LEU A 23 17.52 1.15 -6.06
C LEU A 23 17.76 1.19 -7.56
N HIS A 24 17.51 0.08 -8.28
CA HIS A 24 17.66 0.05 -9.73
C HIS A 24 16.72 1.03 -10.42
N ALA A 25 15.44 1.00 -10.04
CA ALA A 25 14.44 1.87 -10.64
C ALA A 25 14.66 3.34 -10.21
N VAL A 26 15.04 3.60 -8.95
CA VAL A 26 15.38 4.95 -8.47
C VAL A 26 16.57 5.53 -9.23
N ASN A 27 17.70 4.83 -9.28
CA ASN A 27 18.91 5.32 -9.95
C ASN A 27 18.66 5.55 -11.46
N PHE A 28 17.87 4.68 -12.09
CA PHE A 28 17.51 4.85 -13.50
C PHE A 28 16.69 6.12 -13.75
N THR A 29 15.73 6.44 -12.85
CA THR A 29 14.97 7.70 -12.96
C THR A 29 15.84 8.94 -12.78
N GLU A 30 16.85 8.88 -11.89
CA GLU A 30 17.81 9.96 -11.67
C GLU A 30 18.71 10.17 -12.90
N LEU A 31 19.20 9.08 -13.51
CA LEU A 31 19.98 9.15 -14.75
C LEU A 31 19.20 9.80 -15.89
N LEU A 32 17.90 9.52 -15.97
CA LEU A 32 16.99 10.14 -16.95
C LEU A 32 16.55 11.56 -16.57
N LYS A 33 17.05 12.10 -15.44
CA LYS A 33 16.71 13.44 -14.91
C LYS A 33 15.21 13.65 -14.71
N LEU A 34 14.50 12.58 -14.34
CA LEU A 34 13.06 12.64 -14.07
C LEU A 34 12.81 13.08 -12.63
N ASN A 35 11.87 14.00 -12.45
CA ASN A 35 11.44 14.43 -11.11
C ASN A 35 10.40 13.47 -10.56
N ARG A 36 10.63 12.99 -9.34
CA ARG A 36 9.65 12.20 -8.60
C ARG A 36 8.68 13.11 -7.86
N LYS A 37 7.39 12.93 -8.12
CA LYS A 37 6.34 13.57 -7.33
C LYS A 37 6.30 12.87 -5.96
N LEU A 38 6.67 13.60 -4.91
CA LEU A 38 6.45 13.16 -3.54
C LEU A 38 4.97 13.35 -3.17
N PRO A 39 4.40 12.48 -2.34
CA PRO A 39 3.06 12.72 -1.79
C PRO A 39 3.08 14.06 -1.03
N SER A 40 2.11 14.92 -1.31
CA SER A 40 1.96 16.21 -0.63
C SER A 40 1.70 15.97 0.84
N SER A 41 2.47 16.61 1.73
CA SER A 41 2.24 16.55 3.18
C SER A 41 0.92 17.22 3.63
N SER A 42 0.21 17.87 2.71
CA SER A 42 -1.13 18.43 2.94
C SER A 42 -2.26 17.41 2.74
N ASP A 43 -1.97 16.20 2.25
CA ASP A 43 -2.94 15.11 2.10
C ASP A 43 -3.10 14.29 3.39
N ASP A 44 -2.94 14.91 4.56
CA ASP A 44 -3.18 14.29 5.87
C ASP A 44 -4.67 13.98 6.11
N SER A 45 -5.56 14.41 5.21
CA SER A 45 -6.95 13.96 5.21
C SER A 45 -7.01 12.54 4.63
N MET A 46 -7.05 11.54 5.50
CA MET A 46 -7.19 10.14 5.12
C MET A 46 -8.53 9.89 4.41
N SER A 47 -8.54 10.06 3.08
CA SER A 47 -9.65 9.69 2.21
C SER A 47 -9.51 8.21 1.82
N LEU A 48 -10.37 7.37 2.38
CA LEU A 48 -10.32 5.92 2.23
C LEU A 48 -11.66 5.43 1.70
N GLY A 49 -11.63 4.69 0.59
CA GLY A 49 -12.79 4.03 0.02
C GLY A 49 -12.48 2.57 -0.31
N ILE A 50 -13.41 1.66 -0.02
CA ILE A 50 -13.33 0.25 -0.42
C ILE A 50 -14.48 -0.02 -1.37
N TRP A 51 -14.16 -0.46 -2.59
CA TRP A 51 -15.10 -0.80 -3.66
C TRP A 51 -15.14 -2.31 -3.86
N ASP A 52 -16.33 -2.91 -3.91
CA ASP A 52 -16.51 -4.37 -4.10
C ASP A 52 -16.73 -4.79 -5.56
N GLY A 53 -16.68 -3.84 -6.50
CA GLY A 53 -17.01 -4.06 -7.91
C GLY A 53 -18.35 -3.45 -8.32
N GLY A 54 -19.29 -3.27 -7.38
CA GLY A 54 -20.61 -2.68 -7.65
C GLY A 54 -20.95 -1.45 -6.81
N LYS A 55 -20.44 -1.35 -5.58
CA LYS A 55 -20.66 -0.20 -4.69
C LYS A 55 -19.49 0.02 -3.72
N PHE A 56 -19.44 1.22 -3.16
CA PHE A 56 -18.53 1.50 -2.05
C PHE A 56 -19.07 0.85 -0.78
N VAL A 57 -18.34 -0.15 -0.29
CA VAL A 57 -18.62 -0.85 0.97
C VAL A 57 -18.18 0.00 2.16
N LEU A 58 -17.11 0.77 1.98
CA LEU A 58 -16.61 1.76 2.94
C LEU A 58 -16.27 3.04 2.17
N LYS A 59 -16.61 4.18 2.75
CA LYS A 59 -16.15 5.49 2.30
C LYS A 59 -15.99 6.38 3.53
N THR A 60 -14.80 6.91 3.77
CA THR A 60 -14.59 7.90 4.83
C THR A 60 -15.12 9.26 4.37
N VAL A 61 -15.55 10.06 5.34
CA VAL A 61 -16.00 11.41 5.08
C VAL A 61 -14.78 12.33 5.10
N THR A 62 -14.63 13.14 4.06
CA THR A 62 -13.64 14.23 4.02
C THR A 62 -14.37 15.56 4.06
N VAL A 63 -13.82 16.51 4.81
CA VAL A 63 -14.32 17.87 4.91
C VAL A 63 -13.16 18.80 4.60
N ASP A 64 -13.33 19.64 3.59
CA ASP A 64 -12.39 20.70 3.26
C ASP A 64 -12.66 21.88 4.20
N SER A 65 -11.90 21.93 5.30
CA SER A 65 -12.03 22.95 6.35
C SER A 65 -10.65 23.39 6.76
N GLU A 66 -10.39 24.70 6.74
CA GLU A 66 -9.14 25.31 7.19
C GLU A 66 -8.92 25.16 8.71
N TYR A 67 -9.98 24.81 9.46
CA TYR A 67 -9.89 24.63 10.90
C TYR A 67 -9.39 23.23 11.30
N PRO A 68 -8.25 23.13 12.01
CA PRO A 68 -7.64 21.84 12.36
C PRO A 68 -8.49 21.01 13.35
N PHE A 69 -9.34 21.65 14.16
CA PHE A 69 -10.21 20.94 15.09
C PHE A 69 -11.30 20.12 14.37
N VAL A 70 -11.85 20.65 13.27
CA VAL A 70 -12.87 19.97 12.46
C VAL A 70 -12.27 18.70 11.84
N GLN A 71 -11.09 18.84 11.26
CA GLN A 71 -10.36 17.71 10.65
C GLN A 71 -10.09 16.61 11.69
N LYS A 72 -9.72 16.97 12.92
CA LYS A 72 -9.49 16.01 14.00
C LYS A 72 -10.77 15.26 14.40
N ILE A 73 -11.90 15.95 14.49
CA ILE A 73 -13.20 15.32 14.80
C ILE A 73 -13.62 14.37 13.68
N VAL A 74 -13.47 14.79 12.42
CA VAL A 74 -13.78 13.96 11.25
C VAL A 74 -12.89 12.71 11.19
N SER A 75 -11.59 12.86 11.44
CA SER A 75 -10.64 11.73 11.51
C SER A 75 -11.01 10.75 12.62
N TRP A 76 -11.37 11.25 13.80
CA TRP A 76 -11.82 10.41 14.91
C TRP A 76 -13.12 9.67 14.57
N ALA A 77 -14.11 10.36 13.99
CA ALA A 77 -15.38 9.75 13.57
C ALA A 77 -15.17 8.67 12.50
N ASN A 78 -14.30 8.91 11.52
CA ASN A 78 -13.91 7.93 10.51
C ASN A 78 -13.25 6.70 11.16
N SER A 79 -12.35 6.92 12.13
CA SER A 79 -11.68 5.84 12.85
C SER A 79 -12.67 4.98 13.63
N GLN A 80 -13.64 5.59 14.33
CA GLN A 80 -14.71 4.86 15.02
C GLN A 80 -15.60 4.10 14.03
N TYR A 81 -15.97 4.71 12.91
CA TYR A 81 -16.78 4.05 11.88
C TYR A 81 -16.09 2.81 11.30
N ILE A 82 -14.80 2.91 10.99
CA ILE A 82 -13.97 1.80 10.54
C ILE A 82 -13.89 0.72 11.62
N PHE A 83 -13.66 1.11 12.88
CA PHE A 83 -13.57 0.18 14.00
C PHE A 83 -14.90 -0.54 14.26
N LEU A 84 -16.05 0.13 14.17
CA LEU A 84 -17.35 -0.52 14.34
C LEU A 84 -17.62 -1.54 13.22
N ARG A 85 -17.15 -1.26 12.00
CA ARG A 85 -17.36 -2.15 10.85
C ARG A 85 -16.41 -3.34 10.82
N TYR A 86 -15.14 -3.14 11.15
CA TYR A 86 -14.09 -4.15 10.98
C TYR A 86 -13.39 -4.59 12.28
N GLY A 87 -13.62 -3.88 13.37
CA GLY A 87 -13.01 -4.12 14.67
C GLY A 87 -11.49 -4.21 14.59
N PHE A 88 -10.95 -5.22 15.26
CA PHE A 88 -9.51 -5.53 15.26
C PHE A 88 -9.03 -6.30 14.02
N SER A 89 -9.89 -6.57 13.04
CA SER A 89 -9.50 -7.33 11.85
C SER A 89 -8.39 -6.65 11.05
N LEU A 90 -8.37 -5.31 11.02
CA LEU A 90 -7.34 -4.55 10.32
C LEU A 90 -5.97 -4.74 10.98
N LEU A 91 -5.89 -4.69 12.31
CA LEU A 91 -4.64 -4.93 13.04
C LEU A 91 -4.15 -6.38 12.89
N LYS A 92 -5.08 -7.35 12.89
CA LYS A 92 -4.75 -8.75 12.65
C LYS A 92 -4.19 -8.97 11.25
N MET A 93 -4.77 -8.30 10.26
CA MET A 93 -4.32 -8.39 8.87
C MET A 93 -2.92 -7.79 8.71
N ASP A 94 -2.68 -6.64 9.32
CA ASP A 94 -1.36 -5.99 9.32
C ASP A 94 -0.29 -6.92 9.91
N SER A 95 -0.52 -7.42 11.12
CA SER A 95 0.39 -8.38 11.78
C SER A 95 0.60 -9.67 10.98
N PHE A 96 -0.47 -10.19 10.36
CA PHE A 96 -0.37 -11.37 9.50
C PHE A 96 0.50 -11.12 8.27
N VAL A 97 0.30 -9.98 7.59
CA VAL A 97 1.09 -9.58 6.42
C VAL A 97 2.54 -9.37 6.81
N GLU A 98 2.82 -8.59 7.85
CA GLU A 98 4.18 -8.35 8.35
C GLU A 98 4.89 -9.67 8.68
N THR A 99 4.25 -10.55 9.45
CA THR A 99 4.83 -11.84 9.82
C THR A 99 5.09 -12.73 8.60
N THR A 100 4.18 -12.73 7.63
CA THR A 100 4.31 -13.54 6.42
C THR A 100 5.44 -13.01 5.54
N VAL A 101 5.52 -11.70 5.36
CA VAL A 101 6.59 -11.04 4.60
C VAL A 101 7.94 -11.23 5.29
N ASP A 102 8.01 -11.10 6.62
CA ASP A 102 9.24 -11.34 7.39
C ASP A 102 9.74 -12.78 7.21
N LYS A 103 8.86 -13.78 7.35
CA LYS A 103 9.21 -15.18 7.08
C LYS A 103 9.67 -15.40 5.64
N PHE A 104 9.04 -14.76 4.68
CA PHE A 104 9.43 -14.83 3.28
C PHE A 104 10.81 -14.19 3.05
N LEU A 105 11.10 -13.04 3.68
CA LEU A 105 12.38 -12.36 3.55
C LEU A 105 13.53 -13.15 4.18
N LYS A 106 13.29 -13.84 5.31
CA LYS A 106 14.28 -14.72 5.94
C LYS A 106 14.84 -15.77 4.98
N TYR A 107 14.01 -16.31 4.08
CA TYR A 107 14.48 -17.23 3.03
C TYR A 107 15.61 -16.64 2.15
N TYR A 108 15.67 -15.32 2.02
CA TYR A 108 16.69 -14.62 1.23
C TYR A 108 17.85 -14.07 2.06
N GLU A 109 17.76 -14.01 3.39
CA GLU A 109 18.78 -13.40 4.26
C GLU A 109 20.11 -14.17 4.25
N ARG A 110 20.07 -15.51 4.30
CA ARG A 110 21.26 -16.35 4.25
C ARG A 110 21.10 -17.49 3.27
N THR A 111 22.18 -17.81 2.56
CA THR A 111 22.21 -18.95 1.63
C THR A 111 22.02 -20.28 2.38
N GLU A 112 22.45 -20.34 3.64
CA GLU A 112 22.31 -21.50 4.54
C GLU A 112 20.88 -21.73 5.04
N GLU A 113 20.03 -20.69 5.02
CA GLU A 113 18.62 -20.77 5.44
C GLU A 113 17.70 -21.29 4.32
N ARG A 114 18.28 -21.52 3.12
CA ARG A 114 17.58 -22.10 1.98
C ARG A 114 17.79 -23.60 1.99
N PRO A 115 16.74 -24.42 2.18
CA PRO A 115 16.87 -25.83 1.88
C PRO A 115 17.10 -25.98 0.37
N ILE A 116 18.31 -26.42 0.01
CA ILE A 116 18.66 -26.80 -1.35
C ILE A 116 18.34 -28.28 -1.47
N PHE A 117 17.29 -28.60 -2.21
CA PHE A 117 16.93 -29.99 -2.51
C PHE A 117 17.67 -30.40 -3.77
N ALA A 118 18.48 -31.44 -3.70
CA ALA A 118 19.21 -31.95 -4.85
C ALA A 118 18.29 -32.73 -5.81
N SER A 119 17.16 -33.23 -5.29
CA SER A 119 16.13 -33.92 -6.09
C SER A 119 14.72 -33.61 -5.61
N VAL A 120 13.73 -33.82 -6.48
CA VAL A 120 12.31 -33.61 -6.16
C VAL A 120 11.86 -34.51 -5.00
N GLU A 121 12.47 -35.69 -4.86
CA GLU A 121 12.16 -36.66 -3.79
C GLU A 121 12.54 -36.16 -2.39
N GLU A 122 13.50 -35.23 -2.30
CA GLU A 122 13.96 -34.63 -1.04
C GLU A 122 13.07 -33.47 -0.58
N THR A 123 12.15 -32.98 -1.42
CA THR A 123 11.23 -31.92 -1.04
C THR A 123 10.18 -32.45 -0.04
N PRO A 124 9.93 -31.77 1.09
CA PRO A 124 8.96 -32.23 2.07
C PRO A 124 7.56 -32.25 1.45
N LYS A 125 6.90 -33.41 1.52
CA LYS A 125 5.53 -33.60 1.05
C LYS A 125 4.57 -32.90 2.00
N THR A 126 3.82 -31.93 1.46
CA THR A 126 2.73 -31.20 2.12
C THR A 126 1.46 -32.02 2.20
#